data_AF-A0A2V8QIK7-F1
#
_entry.id   AF-A0A2V8QIK7-F1
#
_cell.length_a   1.000
_cell.length_b   1.000
_cell.length_c   1.000
_cell.angle_alpha   90.00
_cell.angle_beta   90.00
_cell.angle_gamma   90.00
#
_symmetry.space_group_name_H-M   'P 1'
#
loop_
_entity.id
_entity.type
_entity.pdbx_description
1 polymer ?
#
loop_
_entity_poly.entity_id
_entity_poly.type
_entity_poly.pdbx_seq_one_letter_code
_entity_poly.pdbx_strand_id
1 'polypeptide(L)'
;MSRLQVPEFKSYEDEAAFWDNLDTTDFMEDDGEWFHFDAANQRAARVAILPEVLSELAARARVQGVSVETLVNAWLIEHLSSSPTEHVEGPK
;
A
#
# COMPACT_ATOMS: atom_id res chain seq x y z
N MET A 1 1.10 21.75 -22.41
CA MET A 1 0.10 20.67 -22.39
C MET A 1 -0.87 20.85 -23.54
N SER A 2 -0.88 19.89 -24.45
CA SER A 2 -1.84 19.85 -25.54
C SER A 2 -3.22 19.53 -24.97
N ARG A 3 -4.29 20.14 -25.48
CA ARG A 3 -5.66 19.70 -25.17
C ARG A 3 -6.07 18.64 -26.18
N LEU A 4 -6.64 17.54 -25.71
CA LEU A 4 -7.22 16.52 -26.58
C LEU A 4 -8.35 17.17 -27.39
N GLN A 5 -8.19 17.21 -28.72
CA GLN A 5 -9.23 17.68 -29.62
C GLN A 5 -9.97 16.48 -30.19
N VAL A 6 -11.21 16.29 -29.77
CA VAL A 6 -12.08 15.23 -30.25
C VAL A 6 -12.80 15.72 -31.53
N PRO A 7 -12.62 15.05 -32.69
CA PRO A 7 -13.28 15.44 -33.92
C PRO A 7 -14.77 15.02 -33.94
N GLU A 8 -15.56 15.58 -34.86
CA GLU A 8 -16.90 15.05 -35.14
C GLU A 8 -16.79 13.75 -35.95
N PHE A 9 -17.38 12.67 -35.44
CA PHE A 9 -17.36 11.36 -36.08
C PHE A 9 -18.50 11.20 -37.09
N LYS A 10 -18.20 10.52 -38.20
CA LYS A 10 -19.17 10.26 -39.28
C LYS A 10 -19.87 8.91 -39.15
N SER A 11 -19.28 8.00 -38.38
CA SER A 11 -19.79 6.65 -38.11
C SER A 11 -19.34 6.20 -36.72
N TYR A 12 -19.96 5.14 -36.21
CA TYR A 12 -19.57 4.53 -34.94
C TYR A 12 -18.20 3.84 -35.05
N GLU A 13 -17.90 3.26 -36.22
CA GLU A 13 -16.61 2.62 -36.49
C GLU A 13 -15.46 3.63 -36.49
N ASP A 14 -15.69 4.85 -36.99
CA ASP A 14 -14.69 5.93 -36.99
C ASP A 14 -14.39 6.42 -35.57
N GLU A 15 -15.40 6.47 -34.70
CA GLU A 15 -15.24 6.80 -33.28
C GLU A 15 -14.43 5.73 -32.55
N ALA A 16 -14.77 4.45 -32.75
CA ALA A 16 -14.03 3.34 -32.16
C ALA A 16 -12.56 3.36 -32.58
N ALA A 17 -12.29 3.57 -33.87
CA ALA A 17 -10.92 3.64 -34.39
C ALA A 17 -10.12 4.81 -33.80
N PHE A 18 -10.76 5.94 -33.49
CA PHE A 18 -10.10 7.06 -32.83
C PHE A 18 -9.67 6.70 -31.40
N TRP A 19 -10.57 6.13 -30.60
CA TRP A 19 -10.27 5.76 -29.22
C TRP A 19 -9.26 4.62 -29.11
N ASP A 20 -9.30 3.64 -30.03
CA ASP A 20 -8.36 2.52 -30.05
C ASP A 20 -6.92 2.95 -30.38
N ASN A 21 -6.74 4.05 -31.12
CA ASN A 21 -5.44 4.55 -31.55
C ASN A 21 -5.00 5.83 -30.81
N LEU A 22 -5.77 6.29 -29.82
CA LEU A 22 -5.43 7.49 -29.07
C LEU A 22 -4.26 7.22 -28.13
N ASP A 23 -3.12 7.86 -28.39
CA ASP A 23 -2.01 7.91 -27.44
C ASP A 23 -2.28 9.01 -26.40
N THR A 24 -2.52 8.60 -25.15
CA THR A 24 -2.76 9.54 -24.06
C THR A 24 -1.47 10.12 -23.46
N THR A 25 -0.30 9.58 -23.82
CA THR A 25 1.01 9.94 -23.24
C THR A 25 1.31 11.43 -23.38
N ASP A 26 1.00 12.03 -24.54
CA ASP A 26 1.23 13.45 -24.83
C ASP A 26 0.30 14.41 -24.05
N PHE A 27 -0.74 13.87 -23.41
CA PHE A 27 -1.73 14.62 -22.62
C PHE A 27 -1.57 14.42 -21.11
N MET A 28 -0.71 13.47 -20.69
CA MET A 28 -0.44 13.18 -19.29
C MET A 28 0.75 14.02 -18.81
N GLU A 29 0.65 14.55 -17.60
CA GLU A 29 1.78 15.21 -16.92
C GLU A 29 2.71 14.12 -16.37
N ASP A 30 3.98 14.17 -16.76
CA ASP A 30 5.02 13.28 -16.22
C ASP A 30 5.54 13.85 -14.89
N ASP A 31 4.65 13.90 -13.89
CA ASP A 31 4.93 14.36 -12.53
C ASP A 31 5.39 13.23 -11.59
N GLY A 32 5.42 11.99 -12.09
CA GLY A 32 5.75 10.80 -11.32
C GLY A 32 4.65 10.32 -10.36
N GLU A 33 3.52 11.04 -10.24
CA GLU A 33 2.44 10.69 -9.31
C GLU A 33 1.56 9.56 -9.86
N TRP A 34 1.43 9.45 -11.19
CA TRP A 34 0.59 8.44 -11.84
C TRP A 34 1.05 7.00 -11.62
N PHE A 35 2.34 6.79 -11.35
CA PHE A 35 2.94 5.48 -11.11
C PHE A 35 3.78 5.43 -9.82
N HIS A 36 3.52 6.33 -8.86
CA HIS A 36 4.18 6.27 -7.56
C HIS A 36 3.59 5.13 -6.74
N PHE A 37 4.18 3.94 -6.88
CA PHE A 37 4.04 2.92 -5.87
C PHE A 37 4.99 3.27 -4.75
N ASP A 38 4.45 3.58 -3.57
CA ASP A 38 5.21 3.57 -2.32
C ASP A 38 5.63 2.12 -2.04
N ALA A 39 6.61 1.64 -2.80
CA ALA A 39 7.42 0.49 -2.44
C ALA A 39 8.37 0.96 -1.35
N ALA A 40 7.80 1.38 -0.22
CA ALA A 40 8.54 1.56 0.99
C ALA A 40 9.24 0.22 1.22
N ASN A 41 10.57 0.20 1.04
CA ASN A 41 11.45 -0.90 1.41
C ASN A 41 11.48 -1.07 2.95
N GLN A 42 10.34 -0.88 3.63
CA GLN A 42 10.09 -1.26 5.00
C GLN A 42 10.05 -2.78 5.05
N ARG A 43 11.24 -3.38 4.97
CA ARG A 43 11.43 -4.79 5.27
C ARG A 43 10.86 -5.00 6.67
N ALA A 44 9.83 -5.83 6.78
CA ALA A 44 9.28 -6.21 8.07
C ALA A 44 10.42 -6.62 9.02
N ALA A 45 10.44 -6.04 10.21
CA ALA A 45 11.35 -6.46 11.26
C ALA A 45 11.01 -7.90 11.66
N ARG A 46 12.01 -8.79 11.66
CA ARG A 46 11.81 -10.20 12.04
C ARG A 46 12.22 -10.40 13.48
N VAL A 47 11.29 -10.89 14.29
CA VAL A 47 11.52 -11.28 15.68
C VAL A 47 11.33 -12.78 15.80
N ALA A 48 12.28 -13.46 16.43
CA ALA A 48 12.12 -14.88 16.75
C ALA A 48 11.09 -15.04 17.86
N ILE A 49 10.04 -15.82 17.61
CA ILE A 49 8.98 -16.14 18.57
C ILE A 49 9.07 -17.62 18.90
N LEU A 50 8.94 -17.96 20.19
CA LEU A 50 8.93 -19.35 20.63
C LEU A 50 7.74 -20.11 20.00
N PRO A 51 7.90 -21.39 19.59
CA PRO A 51 6.85 -22.16 18.92
C PRO A 51 5.52 -22.23 19.69
N GLU A 52 5.58 -22.37 21.00
CA GLU A 52 4.43 -22.41 21.90
C GLU A 52 3.68 -21.07 21.92
N VAL A 53 4.40 -19.95 21.88
CA VAL A 53 3.80 -18.60 21.83
C VAL A 53 3.16 -18.36 20.47
N LEU A 54 3.83 -18.75 19.39
CA LEU A 54 3.29 -18.62 18.03
C LEU A 54 1.98 -19.42 17.86
N SER A 55 1.92 -20.61 18.45
CA SER A 55 0.72 -21.47 18.41
C SER A 55 -0.48 -20.80 19.08
N GLU A 56 -0.26 -20.18 20.24
CA GLU A 56 -1.29 -19.43 20.97
C GLU A 56 -1.73 -18.17 20.20
N LEU A 57 -0.77 -17.41 19.65
CA LEU A 57 -1.06 -16.24 18.81
C LEU A 57 -1.91 -16.61 17.59
N ALA A 58 -1.58 -17.72 16.91
CA ALA A 58 -2.34 -18.19 15.75
C ALA A 58 -3.77 -18.59 16.11
N ALA A 59 -3.97 -19.26 17.25
CA ALA A 59 -5.31 -19.61 17.74
C ALA A 59 -6.16 -18.35 17.99
N ARG A 60 -5.59 -17.34 18.67
CA ARG A 60 -6.27 -16.07 18.97
C ARG A 60 -6.56 -15.26 17.72
N ALA A 61 -5.59 -15.13 16.82
CA ALA A 61 -5.75 -14.40 15.56
C ALA A 61 -6.87 -15.02 14.71
N ARG A 62 -6.95 -16.36 14.66
CA ARG A 62 -8.03 -17.08 13.97
C ARG A 62 -9.40 -16.80 14.55
N VAL A 63 -9.55 -16.79 15.88
CA VAL A 63 -10.82 -16.46 16.55
C VAL A 63 -11.25 -15.03 16.26
N GLN A 64 -10.30 -14.11 16.15
CA GLN A 64 -10.54 -12.69 15.85
C GLN A 64 -10.67 -12.38 14.35
N GLY A 65 -10.42 -13.35 13.47
CA GLY A 65 -10.47 -13.16 12.01
C GLY A 65 -9.37 -12.25 11.45
N VAL A 66 -8.24 -12.13 12.16
CA VAL A 66 -7.09 -11.28 11.76
C VAL A 66 -5.84 -12.13 11.54
N SER A 67 -4.82 -11.54 10.93
CA SER A 67 -3.51 -12.19 10.81
C SER A 67 -2.75 -12.17 12.14
N VAL A 68 -1.79 -13.09 12.32
CA VAL A 68 -0.89 -13.08 13.48
C VAL A 68 -0.08 -11.79 13.52
N GLU A 69 0.36 -11.29 12.38
CA GLU A 69 1.08 -10.01 12.27
C GLU A 69 0.23 -8.84 12.79
N THR A 70 -1.03 -8.75 12.36
CA THR A 70 -1.96 -7.72 12.79
C THR A 70 -2.17 -7.77 14.30
N LEU A 71 -2.39 -8.97 14.86
CA LEU A 71 -2.59 -9.16 16.29
C LEU A 71 -1.36 -8.74 17.10
N VAL A 72 -0.17 -9.18 16.67
CA VAL A 72 1.09 -8.85 17.35
C VAL A 72 1.35 -7.34 17.31
N ASN A 73 1.18 -6.70 16.16
CA ASN A 73 1.39 -5.26 16.03
C ASN A 73 0.42 -4.46 16.92
N ALA A 74 -0.86 -4.85 16.97
CA ALA A 74 -1.84 -4.19 17.84
C ALA A 74 -1.43 -4.27 19.32
N TRP A 75 -1.02 -5.45 19.78
CA TRP A 75 -0.57 -5.64 21.17
C TRP A 75 0.72 -4.88 21.49
N LEU A 76 1.69 -4.86 20.57
CA LEU A 76 2.92 -4.09 20.75
C LEU A 76 2.63 -2.60 20.86
N ILE A 77 1.76 -2.07 20.01
CA ILE A 77 1.33 -0.65 20.06
C ILE A 77 0.63 -0.36 21.39
N GLU A 78 -0.31 -1.20 21.81
CA GLU A 78 -1.03 -1.04 23.09
C GLU A 78 -0.06 -1.05 24.28
N HIS A 79 0.89 -1.98 24.29
CA HIS A 79 1.88 -2.12 25.35
C HIS A 79 2.82 -0.91 25.44
N LEU A 80 3.30 -0.43 24.28
CA LEU A 80 4.15 0.76 24.19
C LEU A 80 3.40 2.05 24.54
N SER A 81 2.10 2.10 24.28
CA SER A 81 1.26 3.27 24.64
C SER A 81 0.89 3.29 26.12
N SER A 82 0.80 2.11 26.74
CA SER A 82 0.45 1.95 28.15
C SER A 82 1.66 2.04 29.09
N SER A 83 2.87 1.91 28.55
CA SER A 83 4.10 2.16 29.28
C SER A 83 4.54 3.60 29.00
N PRO A 84 4.47 4.53 29.97
CA PRO A 84 5.10 5.83 29.80
C PRO A 84 6.60 5.58 29.62
N THR A 85 7.10 5.77 28.41
CA THR A 85 8.50 5.59 28.09
C THR A 85 9.29 6.70 28.78
N GLU A 86 10.07 6.34 29.81
CA GLU A 86 11.27 7.08 30.14
C GLU A 86 12.14 7.09 28.88
N HIS A 87 12.40 8.29 28.34
CA HIS A 87 13.25 8.51 27.19
C HIS A 87 14.61 7.83 27.39
N VAL A 88 14.86 6.73 26.70
CA VAL A 88 16.21 6.20 26.50
C VAL A 88 16.63 6.58 25.08
N GLU A 89 17.35 7.69 24.97
CA GLU A 89 18.13 8.02 23.77
C GLU A 89 19.14 6.89 23.52
N GLY A 90 19.00 6.19 22.39
CA GLY A 90 20.02 5.28 21.88
C GLY A 90 21.18 6.05 21.22
N PRO A 91 22.41 5.51 21.23
CA PRO A 91 23.59 6.24 20.80
C PRO A 91 23.64 6.44 19.28
N LYS A 92 24.27 7.56 18.92
CA LYS A 92 24.53 8.08 17.59
C LYS A 92 25.43 7.20 16.72
#